data_AF-A0A256XUP3-F1
#
_entry.id   AF-A0A256XUP3-F1
#
_cell.length_a   1.000
_cell.length_b   1.000
_cell.length_c   1.000
_cell.angle_alpha   90.00
_cell.angle_beta   90.00
_cell.angle_gamma   90.00
#
_symmetry.space_group_name_H-M   'P 1'
#
loop_
_entity.id
_entity.type
_entity.pdbx_description
1 polymer ?
#
loop_
_entity_poly.entity_id
_entity_poly.type
_entity_poly.pdbx_seq_one_letter_code
_entity_poly.pdbx_strand_id
1 'polypeptide(L)'
;MYLGRVLGDKIPLLQGLAKTEEIFLKQMGAAMATSGMVSMFHLSRSKEELAKITEEITVEDKDLREVKEKLSMSSFDKPDSIFIMCPHCSLSEIKLMAELIRGKEVRDGVQFWVCTSRFIRRKAENPVRIIKEASGKVICDTCAVAT
;
A
#
# COMPACT_ATOMS: atom_id res chain seq x y z
N MET A 1 -2.42 9.32 0.68
CA MET A 1 -3.68 9.98 0.27
C MET A 1 -3.67 11.49 0.46
N TYR A 2 -3.09 12.05 1.53
CA TYR A 2 -2.98 13.51 1.67
C TYR A 2 -2.27 14.18 0.49
N LEU A 3 -1.05 13.72 0.18
CA LEU A 3 -0.22 14.28 -0.89
C LEU A 3 -0.91 14.24 -2.26
N GLY A 4 -1.58 13.14 -2.64
CA GLY A 4 -2.27 13.07 -3.93
C GLY A 4 -3.35 14.15 -4.06
N ARG A 5 -4.12 14.40 -2.99
CA ARG A 5 -5.15 15.44 -2.97
C ARG A 5 -4.56 16.86 -3.11
N VAL A 6 -3.46 17.13 -2.42
CA VAL A 6 -2.85 18.48 -2.42
C VAL A 6 -2.07 18.75 -3.70
N LEU A 7 -1.40 17.73 -4.25
CA LEU A 7 -0.51 17.88 -5.41
C LEU A 7 -1.24 17.83 -6.76
N GLY A 8 -2.37 17.13 -6.85
CA GLY A 8 -3.07 16.94 -8.12
C GLY A 8 -2.23 16.12 -9.10
N ASP A 9 -1.83 16.71 -10.22
CA ASP A 9 -1.01 16.12 -11.28
C ASP A 9 0.48 16.54 -11.23
N LYS A 10 0.88 17.35 -10.23
CA LYS A 10 2.26 17.81 -10.05
C LYS A 10 3.19 16.65 -9.63
N ILE A 11 4.47 16.75 -10.01
CA ILE A 11 5.54 15.80 -9.64
C ILE A 11 6.32 16.37 -8.44
N PRO A 12 6.18 15.81 -7.21
CA PRO A 12 6.85 16.35 -6.03
C PRO A 12 8.29 15.86 -5.88
N LEU A 13 9.12 16.67 -5.23
CA LEU A 13 10.37 16.26 -4.60
C LEU A 13 10.11 16.01 -3.12
N LEU A 14 10.34 14.79 -2.64
CA LEU A 14 10.08 14.40 -1.25
C LEU A 14 11.37 14.45 -0.42
N GLN A 15 11.29 15.06 0.76
CA GLN A 15 12.36 15.23 1.73
C GLN A 15 11.93 14.82 3.13
N GLY A 16 12.90 14.59 4.02
CA GLY A 16 12.63 14.30 5.44
C GLY A 16 12.10 12.89 5.73
N LEU A 17 12.03 12.01 4.72
CA LEU A 17 11.68 10.62 4.94
C LEU A 17 12.85 9.89 5.61
N ALA A 18 12.57 9.12 6.67
CA ALA A 18 13.53 8.18 7.21
C ALA A 18 13.97 7.17 6.12
N LYS A 19 15.10 6.46 6.33
CA LYS A 19 15.46 5.34 5.45
C LYS A 19 14.26 4.41 5.34
N THR A 20 13.63 4.43 4.17
CA THR A 20 12.36 3.77 3.95
C THR A 20 12.58 2.57 3.04
N GLU A 21 11.96 1.46 3.38
CA GLU A 21 11.94 0.29 2.52
C GLU A 21 11.17 0.60 1.23
N GLU A 22 11.58 -0.03 0.13
CA GLU A 22 10.94 0.13 -1.19
C GLU A 22 9.42 -0.10 -1.16
N ILE A 23 8.97 -1.00 -0.27
CA ILE A 23 7.55 -1.26 -0.02
C ILE A 23 6.78 0.02 0.33
N PHE A 24 7.29 0.87 1.22
CA PHE A 24 6.58 2.07 1.66
C PHE A 24 6.53 3.11 0.56
N LEU A 25 7.59 3.21 -0.27
CA LEU A 25 7.60 4.08 -1.46
C LEU A 25 6.55 3.64 -2.48
N LYS A 26 6.45 2.33 -2.71
CA LYS A 26 5.43 1.73 -3.59
C LYS A 26 4.02 2.05 -3.10
N GLN A 27 3.75 1.88 -1.80
CA GLN A 27 2.44 2.20 -1.21
C GLN A 27 2.14 3.70 -1.29
N MET A 28 3.13 4.55 -1.04
CA MET A 28 2.99 6.00 -1.12
C MET A 28 2.67 6.43 -2.55
N GLY A 29 3.39 5.91 -3.54
CA GLY A 29 3.14 6.16 -4.97
C GLY A 29 1.71 5.76 -5.36
N ALA A 30 1.30 4.53 -5.01
CA ALA A 30 -0.08 4.07 -5.25
C ALA A 30 -1.10 4.99 -4.59
N ALA A 31 -0.91 5.37 -3.32
CA ALA A 31 -1.83 6.24 -2.62
C ALA A 31 -1.90 7.65 -3.22
N MET A 32 -0.78 8.20 -3.73
CA MET A 32 -0.76 9.50 -4.41
C MET A 32 -1.50 9.42 -5.75
N ALA A 33 -1.29 8.36 -6.53
CA ALA A 33 -1.98 8.12 -7.80
C ALA A 33 -3.47 7.76 -7.65
N THR A 34 -3.91 7.21 -6.51
CA THR A 34 -5.34 6.95 -6.24
C THR A 34 -6.08 8.22 -5.81
N SER A 35 -5.45 9.04 -4.97
CA SER A 35 -6.09 10.23 -4.38
C SER A 35 -5.87 11.52 -5.16
N GLY A 36 -4.97 11.48 -6.14
CA GLY A 36 -4.63 12.52 -7.10
C GLY A 36 -4.16 11.88 -8.40
N MET A 37 -3.58 12.66 -9.30
CA MET A 37 -3.08 12.17 -10.60
C MET A 37 -1.54 12.18 -10.64
N VAL A 38 -0.91 12.07 -9.47
CA VAL A 38 0.55 12.11 -9.32
C VAL A 38 1.15 10.86 -9.95
N SER A 39 1.84 11.04 -11.07
CA SER A 39 2.42 9.94 -11.86
C SER A 39 3.81 9.52 -11.39
N MET A 40 4.56 10.43 -10.78
CA MET A 40 5.95 10.23 -10.36
C MET A 40 6.29 11.12 -9.19
N PHE A 41 7.33 10.77 -8.43
CA PHE A 41 7.94 11.64 -7.43
C PHE A 41 9.46 11.42 -7.44
N HIS A 42 10.19 12.43 -6.98
CA HIS A 42 11.62 12.35 -6.74
C HIS A 42 11.90 12.20 -5.24
N LEU A 43 12.92 11.42 -4.88
CA LEU A 43 13.41 11.34 -3.51
C LEU A 43 14.68 12.16 -3.41
N SER A 44 14.61 13.27 -2.69
CA SER A 44 15.79 14.09 -2.53
C SER A 44 16.75 13.49 -1.52
N ARG A 45 18.04 13.46 -1.87
CA ARG A 45 19.12 13.03 -0.97
C ARG A 45 20.06 14.16 -0.60
N SER A 46 19.97 15.33 -1.24
CA SER A 46 20.72 16.54 -0.89
C SER A 46 19.90 17.81 -1.13
N LYS A 47 20.27 18.90 -0.44
CA LYS A 47 19.59 20.20 -0.56
C LYS A 47 19.83 20.90 -1.91
N GLU A 48 20.74 20.41 -2.76
CA GLU A 48 21.14 21.06 -4.01
C GLU A 48 20.07 20.93 -5.11
N GLU A 49 19.17 19.94 -5.02
CA GLU A 49 18.08 19.71 -5.98
C GLU A 49 16.93 20.73 -5.87
N LEU A 50 16.99 21.62 -4.88
CA LEU A 50 15.94 22.59 -4.56
C LEU A 50 15.86 23.78 -5.52
N ALA A 51 16.85 23.98 -6.39
CA ALA A 51 16.95 25.15 -7.27
C ALA A 51 15.78 25.29 -8.27
N LYS A 52 14.96 24.25 -8.44
CA LYS A 52 13.79 24.23 -9.34
C LYS A 52 12.45 24.14 -8.62
N ILE A 53 12.44 24.17 -7.29
CA ILE A 53 11.21 24.04 -6.49
C ILE A 53 10.55 25.41 -6.34
N THR A 54 9.29 25.50 -6.77
CA THR A 54 8.50 26.75 -6.75
C THR A 54 7.53 26.83 -5.58
N GLU A 55 7.17 25.68 -4.99
CA GLU A 55 6.20 25.56 -3.92
C GLU A 55 6.71 24.52 -2.90
N GLU A 56 6.64 24.84 -1.61
CA GLU A 56 7.00 23.94 -0.52
C GLU A 56 5.75 23.61 0.30
N ILE A 57 5.54 22.32 0.58
CA ILE A 57 4.45 21.83 1.41
C ILE A 57 5.07 21.01 2.54
N THR A 58 4.84 21.43 3.78
CA THR A 58 5.19 20.64 4.96
C THR A 58 4.02 19.72 5.30
N VAL A 59 4.31 18.42 5.48
CA VAL A 59 3.34 17.43 5.95
C VAL A 59 3.57 17.21 7.44
N GLU A 60 2.53 17.40 8.24
CA GLU A 60 2.54 17.22 9.68
C GLU A 60 1.69 16.02 10.11
N ASP A 61 1.88 15.55 11.34
CA ASP A 61 1.09 14.43 11.87
C ASP A 61 -0.42 14.69 11.87
N LYS A 62 -0.85 15.96 11.96
CA LYS A 62 -2.27 16.33 11.89
C LYS A 62 -2.87 15.96 10.53
N ASP A 63 -2.12 16.16 9.45
CA ASP A 63 -2.56 15.86 8.08
C ASP A 63 -2.77 14.35 7.90
N LEU A 64 -1.89 13.55 8.50
CA LEU A 64 -1.99 12.10 8.51
C LEU A 64 -3.18 11.61 9.36
N ARG A 65 -3.38 12.21 10.54
CA ARG A 65 -4.52 11.90 11.42
C ARG A 65 -5.85 12.18 10.74
N GLU A 66 -6.01 13.35 10.13
CA GLU A 66 -7.23 13.70 9.42
C GLU A 66 -7.55 12.71 8.29
N VAL A 67 -6.55 12.32 7.50
CA VAL A 67 -6.74 11.32 6.44
C VAL A 67 -7.16 9.98 7.04
N LYS A 68 -6.53 9.56 8.13
CA LYS A 68 -6.88 8.31 8.81
C LYS A 68 -8.32 8.33 9.32
N GLU A 69 -8.74 9.41 9.97
CA GLU A 69 -10.10 9.58 10.48
C GLU A 69 -11.13 9.57 9.36
N LYS A 70 -10.89 10.32 8.28
CA LYS A 70 -11.73 10.33 7.07
C LYS A 70 -11.85 8.96 6.40
N LEU A 71 -10.81 8.13 6.44
CA LEU A 71 -10.84 6.76 5.89
C LEU A 71 -11.43 5.73 6.86
N SER A 72 -11.57 6.08 8.14
CA SER A 72 -12.08 5.20 9.19
C SER A 72 -13.51 5.56 9.64
N MET A 73 -14.26 6.30 8.81
CA MET A 73 -15.57 6.88 9.21
C MET A 73 -16.69 5.86 9.42
N SER A 74 -16.56 4.63 8.92
CA SER A 74 -17.55 3.57 9.14
C SER A 74 -17.13 2.64 10.27
N SER A 75 -18.11 2.24 11.08
CA SER A 75 -18.03 1.12 12.02
C SER A 75 -17.86 -0.19 11.23
N PHE A 76 -16.65 -0.42 10.71
CA PHE A 76 -16.25 -1.64 10.00
C PHE A 76 -16.03 -2.78 10.98
N ASP A 77 -17.02 -3.11 11.81
CA ASP A 77 -16.87 -4.17 12.80
C ASP A 77 -16.79 -5.57 12.14
N LYS A 78 -17.31 -5.70 10.91
CA LYS A 78 -17.36 -6.95 10.14
C LYS A 78 -17.26 -6.71 8.63
N PRO A 79 -16.06 -6.69 8.02
CA PRO A 79 -15.94 -6.70 6.56
C PRO A 79 -16.34 -8.06 5.99
N ASP A 80 -17.09 -8.09 4.88
CA ASP A 80 -17.37 -9.33 4.13
C ASP A 80 -16.16 -9.79 3.31
N SER A 81 -15.22 -8.88 3.04
CA SER A 81 -14.03 -9.17 2.24
C SER A 81 -12.86 -8.25 2.58
N ILE A 82 -11.66 -8.79 2.48
CA ILE A 82 -10.38 -8.13 2.68
C ILE A 82 -9.51 -8.46 1.48
N PHE A 83 -9.10 -7.44 0.74
CA PHE A 83 -8.19 -7.57 -0.39
C PHE A 83 -6.87 -6.89 -0.07
N ILE A 84 -5.77 -7.62 -0.22
CA ILE A 84 -4.43 -7.08 -0.03
C ILE A 84 -3.72 -6.99 -1.38
N MET A 85 -3.34 -5.74 -1.70
CA MET A 85 -2.42 -5.33 -2.75
C MET A 85 -2.85 -5.56 -4.21
N CYS A 86 -3.72 -4.68 -4.71
CA CYS A 86 -3.85 -4.41 -6.15
C CYS A 86 -2.80 -3.36 -6.58
N PRO A 87 -1.91 -3.63 -7.56
CA PRO A 87 -1.98 -4.77 -8.47
C PRO A 87 -1.30 -6.04 -7.93
N HIS A 88 -0.12 -5.97 -7.28
CA HIS A 88 0.62 -7.18 -6.87
C HIS A 88 1.50 -7.01 -5.61
N CYS A 89 1.38 -7.92 -4.65
CA CYS A 89 2.34 -8.11 -3.55
C CYS A 89 3.72 -8.55 -4.04
N SER A 90 4.76 -8.00 -3.42
CA SER A 90 6.14 -8.48 -3.46
C SER A 90 6.32 -9.72 -2.59
N LEU A 91 7.49 -10.36 -2.67
CA LEU A 91 7.81 -11.53 -1.85
C LEU A 91 7.85 -11.19 -0.34
N SER A 92 8.40 -10.03 0.03
CA SER A 92 8.45 -9.60 1.44
C SER A 92 7.05 -9.33 1.98
N GLU A 93 6.16 -8.75 1.18
CA GLU A 93 4.76 -8.50 1.52
C GLU A 93 4.03 -9.82 1.84
N ILE A 94 4.16 -10.84 0.99
CA ILE A 94 3.52 -12.15 1.23
C ILE A 94 4.08 -12.83 2.49
N LYS A 95 5.40 -12.75 2.72
CA LYS A 95 6.03 -13.31 3.92
C LYS A 95 5.50 -12.65 5.19
N LEU A 96 5.44 -11.33 5.22
CA LEU A 96 4.90 -10.57 6.35
C LEU A 96 3.44 -10.96 6.63
N MET A 97 2.60 -11.07 5.59
CA MET A 97 1.21 -11.49 5.77
C MET A 97 1.11 -12.90 6.35
N ALA A 98 1.88 -13.84 5.80
CA ALA A 98 1.92 -15.22 6.30
C ALA A 98 2.37 -15.30 7.77
N GLU A 99 3.31 -14.45 8.19
CA GLU A 99 3.74 -14.37 9.59
C GLU A 99 2.63 -13.85 10.51
N LEU A 100 1.92 -12.78 10.10
CA LEU A 100 0.87 -12.16 10.91
C LEU A 100 -0.36 -13.08 11.13
N ILE A 101 -0.65 -13.95 10.15
CA ILE A 101 -1.81 -14.85 10.17
C ILE A 101 -1.46 -16.29 10.55
N ARG A 102 -0.18 -16.61 10.80
CA ARG A 102 0.24 -17.96 11.12
C ARG A 102 -0.51 -18.49 12.35
N GLY A 103 -1.11 -19.67 12.20
CA GLY A 103 -1.87 -20.31 13.28
C GLY A 103 -3.21 -19.62 13.59
N LYS A 104 -3.66 -18.71 12.73
CA LYS A 104 -4.98 -18.07 12.80
C LYS A 104 -5.82 -18.52 11.62
N GLU A 105 -7.12 -18.37 11.77
CA GLU A 105 -8.10 -18.62 10.72
C GLU A 105 -8.86 -17.32 10.40
N VAL A 106 -9.11 -17.07 9.12
CA VAL A 106 -9.98 -15.98 8.70
C VAL A 106 -11.40 -16.27 9.19
N ARG A 107 -12.06 -15.26 9.76
CA ARG A 107 -13.42 -15.37 10.30
C ARG A 107 -14.39 -15.88 9.22
N ASP A 108 -15.30 -16.75 9.62
CA ASP A 108 -16.38 -17.23 8.76
C ASP A 108 -17.14 -16.07 8.10
N GLY A 109 -17.44 -16.25 6.81
CA GLY A 109 -18.10 -15.23 5.99
C GLY A 109 -17.17 -14.15 5.43
N VAL A 110 -15.90 -14.07 5.86
CA VAL A 110 -14.94 -13.08 5.37
C VAL A 110 -14.08 -13.65 4.24
N GLN A 111 -14.10 -13.03 3.07
CA GLN A 111 -13.21 -13.38 1.97
C GLN A 111 -11.85 -12.69 2.14
N PHE A 112 -10.76 -13.43 2.35
CA PHE A 112 -9.41 -12.85 2.44
C PHE A 112 -8.56 -13.17 1.21
N TRP A 113 -8.27 -12.17 0.37
CA TRP A 113 -7.57 -12.34 -0.90
C TRP A 113 -6.26 -11.55 -0.92
N VAL A 114 -5.20 -12.20 -1.40
CA VAL A 114 -3.87 -11.61 -1.61
C VAL A 114 -3.55 -11.68 -3.09
N CYS A 115 -3.33 -10.54 -3.73
CA CYS A 115 -3.00 -10.49 -5.16
C CYS A 115 -1.49 -10.40 -5.36
N THR A 116 -0.93 -11.18 -6.29
CA THR A 116 0.52 -11.18 -6.60
C THR A 116 0.77 -11.65 -8.04
N SER A 117 2.03 -11.73 -8.47
CA SER A 117 2.36 -12.32 -9.77
C SER A 117 2.60 -13.84 -9.67
N ARG A 118 2.43 -14.58 -10.77
CA ARG A 118 2.80 -16.01 -10.83
C ARG A 118 4.25 -16.27 -10.40
N PHE A 119 5.17 -15.37 -10.76
CA PHE A 119 6.58 -15.46 -10.40
C PHE A 119 6.80 -15.38 -8.89
N ILE A 120 6.17 -14.39 -8.24
CA ILE A 120 6.31 -14.21 -6.79
C ILE A 120 5.59 -15.33 -6.04
N ARG A 121 4.40 -15.77 -6.49
CA ARG A 121 3.70 -16.93 -5.90
C ARG A 121 4.58 -18.18 -5.85
N ARG A 122 5.32 -18.46 -6.93
CA ARG A 122 6.28 -19.58 -6.98
C ARG A 122 7.46 -19.40 -6.02
N LYS A 123 7.96 -18.17 -5.85
CA LYS A 123 9.02 -17.89 -4.87
C LYS A 123 8.53 -17.92 -3.42
N ALA A 124 7.22 -17.80 -3.21
CA ALA A 124 6.58 -17.69 -1.91
C ALA A 124 5.79 -18.96 -1.52
N GLU A 125 6.19 -20.15 -1.98
CA GLU A 125 5.43 -21.41 -1.76
C GLU A 125 5.02 -21.64 -0.29
N ASN A 126 5.96 -21.54 0.64
CA ASN A 126 5.69 -21.70 2.07
C ASN A 126 4.75 -20.60 2.63
N PRO A 127 5.02 -19.30 2.44
CA PRO A 127 4.07 -18.24 2.79
C PRO A 127 2.68 -18.40 2.19
N VAL A 128 2.58 -18.79 0.91
CA VAL A 128 1.32 -19.02 0.20
C VAL A 128 0.54 -20.18 0.83
N ARG A 129 1.22 -21.25 1.26
CA ARG A 129 0.59 -22.35 1.98
C ARG A 129 -0.03 -21.87 3.29
N ILE A 130 0.69 -21.08 4.07
CA ILE A 130 0.18 -20.53 5.35
C ILE A 130 -1.05 -19.65 5.12
N ILE A 131 -1.05 -18.82 4.08
CA ILE A 131 -2.22 -18.00 3.72
C ILE A 131 -3.43 -18.87 3.39
N LYS A 132 -3.24 -19.98 2.68
CA LYS A 132 -4.32 -20.92 2.36
C LYS A 132 -4.83 -21.69 3.57
N GLU A 133 -3.94 -22.07 4.49
CA GLU A 133 -4.29 -22.74 5.75
C GLU A 133 -5.14 -21.83 6.64
N ALA A 134 -4.95 -20.52 6.56
CA ALA A 134 -5.80 -19.53 7.22
C ALA A 134 -7.13 -19.25 6.45
N SER A 135 -7.53 -20.10 5.50
CA SER A 135 -8.70 -19.91 4.64
C SER A 135 -8.61 -18.71 3.67
N GLY A 136 -7.39 -18.20 3.43
CA GLY A 136 -7.11 -17.13 2.46
C GLY A 136 -6.90 -17.62 1.02
N LYS A 137 -7.03 -16.72 0.05
CA LYS A 137 -6.81 -16.99 -1.38
C LYS A 137 -5.64 -16.16 -1.91
N VAL A 138 -4.78 -16.77 -2.72
CA VAL A 138 -3.69 -16.07 -3.43
C VAL A 138 -3.99 -16.04 -4.92
N ILE A 139 -4.31 -14.84 -5.42
CA ILE A 139 -4.72 -14.58 -6.80
C ILE A 139 -3.52 -14.07 -7.59
N CYS A 140 -3.41 -14.49 -8.85
CA CYS A 140 -2.28 -14.13 -9.71
C CYS A 140 -2.71 -13.29 -10.91
N ASP A 141 -1.86 -12.31 -11.25
CA ASP A 141 -1.90 -11.57 -12.53
C ASP A 141 -3.24 -10.88 -12.85
N THR A 142 -4.03 -10.56 -11.80
CA THR A 142 -5.27 -9.79 -11.92
C THR A 142 -5.50 -8.94 -10.67
N CYS A 143 -6.22 -7.83 -10.82
CA CYS A 143 -6.67 -7.00 -9.73
C CYS A 143 -8.14 -7.28 -9.43
N ALA A 144 -8.47 -7.60 -8.17
CA ALA A 144 -9.84 -7.86 -7.75
C ALA A 144 -10.70 -6.57 -7.66
N VAL A 145 -10.06 -5.40 -7.68
CA VAL A 145 -10.68 -4.08 -7.55
C VAL A 145 -10.39 -3.27 -8.82
N ALA A 146 -10.72 -3.85 -9.99
CA ALA A 146 -10.79 -3.10 -11.24
C ALA A 146 -12.25 -2.65 -11.41
N THR A 147 -12.53 -1.39 -11.10
CA THR A 147 -13.79 -0.71 -11.48
C THR A 147 -13.59 0.07 -12.76
#